data_AF-A0A124IFN0-F1
#
_entry.id   AF-A0A124IFN0-F1
#
_cell.length_a   1.000
_cell.length_b   1.000
_cell.length_c   1.000
_cell.angle_alpha   90.00
_cell.angle_beta   90.00
_cell.angle_gamma   90.00
#
_symmetry.space_group_name_H-M   'P 1'
#
loop_
_entity.id
_entity.type
_entity.pdbx_description
1 polymer ?
#
loop_
_entity_poly.entity_id
_entity_poly.type
_entity_poly.pdbx_seq_one_letter_code
_entity_poly.pdbx_strand_id
1 'polypeptide(L)'
;MSLDSLKSSIPDYAKDLKLNLGSVIGNSGLPVQQLWGTVLATAIASRSPIVLRELAPEAKENLSPEAYTAAKSAAAVMAVNNVFHRTRHLLSDHEYGTLRAGLRMHVIGNPGVDKADFELWSLAVSAINGCGVCLDSHEQVLRKAGVDREVVQEAFKIASVIQAVGVTLDAEAVLAE
;
A
#
# COMPACT_ATOMS: atom_id res chain seq x y z
N MET A 1 -3.17 -19.87 -6.44
CA MET A 1 -2.10 -18.88 -6.22
C MET A 1 -2.53 -18.10 -5.01
N SER A 2 -1.80 -18.27 -3.91
CA SER A 2 -2.22 -17.91 -2.56
C SER A 2 -1.02 -17.38 -1.75
N LEU A 3 -1.31 -16.76 -0.61
CA LEU A 3 -0.34 -16.39 0.41
C LEU A 3 0.69 -17.50 0.70
N ASP A 4 0.26 -18.76 0.72
CA ASP A 4 1.14 -19.90 0.99
C ASP A 4 2.10 -20.23 -0.17
N SER A 5 1.68 -20.00 -1.42
CA SER A 5 2.58 -20.07 -2.58
C SER A 5 3.67 -19.01 -2.45
N LEU A 6 3.29 -17.76 -2.13
CA LEU A 6 4.24 -16.67 -1.96
C LEU A 6 5.24 -16.97 -0.82
N LYS A 7 4.76 -17.47 0.33
CA LYS A 7 5.60 -17.90 1.47
C LYS A 7 6.56 -19.04 1.14
N SER A 8 6.20 -19.90 0.19
CA SER A 8 7.01 -21.05 -0.20
C SER A 8 8.12 -20.66 -1.18
N SER A 9 7.97 -19.56 -1.91
CA SER A 9 8.99 -19.02 -2.81
C SER A 9 10.07 -18.20 -2.10
N ILE A 10 9.89 -17.87 -0.82
CA ILE A 10 10.86 -17.08 -0.06
C ILE A 10 12.09 -17.95 0.26
N PRO A 11 13.32 -17.51 -0.09
CA PRO A 11 14.54 -18.28 0.15
C PRO A 11 14.89 -18.35 1.64
N ASP A 12 15.68 -19.36 2.02
CA ASP A 12 16.03 -19.63 3.42
C ASP A 12 16.74 -18.46 4.11
N TYR A 13 17.56 -17.70 3.37
CA TYR A 13 18.24 -16.51 3.92
C TYR A 13 17.26 -15.39 4.29
N ALA A 14 16.03 -15.41 3.75
CA ALA A 14 14.99 -14.41 3.97
C ALA A 14 13.84 -14.97 4.84
N LYS A 15 14.12 -15.96 5.69
CA LYS A 15 13.11 -16.61 6.57
C LYS A 15 12.28 -15.62 7.39
N ASP A 16 12.85 -14.50 7.82
CA ASP A 16 12.11 -13.46 8.56
C ASP A 16 10.96 -12.87 7.73
N LEU A 17 11.13 -12.73 6.41
CA LEU A 17 10.06 -12.25 5.53
C LEU A 17 8.88 -13.22 5.49
N LYS A 18 9.14 -14.54 5.53
CA LYS A 18 8.10 -15.56 5.60
C LYS A 18 7.29 -15.48 6.90
N LEU A 19 7.97 -15.27 8.03
CA LEU A 19 7.33 -15.10 9.34
C LEU A 19 6.53 -13.79 9.40
N ASN A 20 7.12 -12.70 8.92
CA ASN A 20 6.47 -11.39 8.87
C ASN A 20 5.22 -11.42 7.99
N LEU A 21 5.28 -12.04 6.80
CA LEU A 21 4.15 -12.18 5.89
C LEU A 21 3.00 -12.98 6.53
N GLY A 22 3.33 -14.05 7.26
CA GLY A 22 2.37 -14.78 8.08
C GLY A 22 1.76 -13.94 9.20
N SER A 23 2.56 -13.09 9.85
CA SER A 23 2.09 -12.21 10.92
C SER A 23 1.17 -11.09 10.43
N VAL A 24 1.54 -10.40 9.35
CA VAL A 24 0.83 -9.18 8.91
C VAL A 24 -0.40 -9.46 8.07
N ILE A 25 -0.47 -10.63 7.41
CA ILE A 25 -1.64 -11.06 6.63
C ILE A 25 -2.41 -12.16 7.35
N GLY A 26 -1.74 -13.27 7.71
CA GLY A 26 -2.41 -14.46 8.26
C GLY A 26 -2.98 -14.29 9.68
N ASN A 27 -2.37 -13.43 10.51
CA ASN A 27 -2.77 -13.18 11.90
C ASN A 27 -3.12 -11.70 12.16
N SER A 28 -3.55 -10.98 11.11
CA SER A 28 -3.86 -9.56 11.24
C SER A 28 -5.08 -9.34 12.14
N GLY A 29 -5.01 -8.33 13.01
CA GLY A 29 -6.14 -7.85 13.79
C GLY A 29 -7.02 -6.83 13.05
N LEU A 30 -6.66 -6.47 11.82
CA LEU A 30 -7.42 -5.51 11.02
C LEU A 30 -8.74 -6.13 10.51
N PRO A 31 -9.81 -5.32 10.37
CA PRO A 31 -10.98 -5.71 9.60
C PRO A 31 -10.59 -6.24 8.20
N VAL A 32 -11.29 -7.26 7.72
CA VAL A 32 -10.99 -7.94 6.44
C VAL A 32 -10.82 -6.96 5.27
N GLN A 33 -11.70 -5.96 5.16
CA GLN A 33 -11.62 -4.95 4.10
C GLN A 33 -10.37 -4.06 4.22
N GLN A 34 -10.03 -3.63 5.43
CA GLN A 34 -8.83 -2.82 5.69
C GLN A 34 -7.57 -3.61 5.39
N LEU A 35 -7.50 -4.88 5.83
CA LEU A 35 -6.39 -5.77 5.54
C LEU A 35 -6.21 -5.97 4.04
N TRP A 36 -7.21 -6.52 3.36
CA TRP A 36 -7.07 -6.94 1.97
C TRP A 36 -7.00 -5.76 1.00
N GLY A 37 -7.63 -4.63 1.33
CA GLY A 37 -7.44 -3.39 0.58
C GLY A 37 -6.02 -2.84 0.71
N THR A 38 -5.43 -2.91 1.93
CA THR A 38 -4.03 -2.53 2.16
C THR A 38 -3.09 -3.46 1.40
N VAL A 39 -3.29 -4.78 1.50
CA VAL A 39 -2.50 -5.80 0.80
C VAL A 39 -2.54 -5.58 -0.71
N LEU A 40 -3.72 -5.39 -1.30
CA LEU A 40 -3.85 -5.18 -2.74
C LEU A 40 -3.19 -3.86 -3.19
N ALA A 41 -3.46 -2.75 -2.49
CA ALA A 41 -2.91 -1.45 -2.85
C ALA A 41 -1.37 -1.46 -2.78
N THR A 42 -0.81 -2.09 -1.75
CA THR A 42 0.65 -2.21 -1.57
C THR A 42 1.29 -3.24 -2.49
N ALA A 43 0.60 -4.34 -2.84
CA ALA A 43 1.06 -5.29 -3.85
C ALA A 43 1.19 -4.65 -5.24
N ILE A 44 0.31 -3.70 -5.57
CA ILE A 44 0.42 -2.90 -6.81
C ILE A 44 1.59 -1.91 -6.68
N ALA A 45 1.69 -1.22 -5.55
CA ALA A 45 2.72 -0.21 -5.32
C ALA A 45 4.14 -0.78 -5.26
N SER A 46 4.31 -2.05 -4.84
CA SER A 46 5.61 -2.72 -4.82
C SER A 46 6.18 -3.01 -6.21
N ARG A 47 5.31 -3.01 -7.24
CA ARG A 47 5.64 -3.30 -8.64
C ARG A 47 6.23 -4.69 -8.88
N SER A 48 6.10 -5.62 -7.93
CA SER A 48 6.55 -6.99 -8.08
C SER A 48 5.48 -7.85 -8.76
N PRO A 49 5.75 -8.39 -9.97
CA PRO A 49 4.77 -9.21 -10.70
C PRO A 49 4.36 -10.47 -9.93
N ILE A 50 5.31 -11.12 -9.23
CA ILE A 50 5.02 -12.32 -8.44
C ILE A 50 4.11 -11.99 -7.26
N VAL A 51 4.39 -10.94 -6.50
CA VAL A 51 3.54 -10.52 -5.37
C VAL A 51 2.12 -10.20 -5.83
N LEU A 52 1.99 -9.40 -6.90
CA LEU A 52 0.68 -9.02 -7.42
C LEU A 52 -0.10 -10.23 -7.92
N ARG A 53 0.57 -11.15 -8.64
CA ARG A 53 -0.05 -12.38 -9.16
C ARG A 53 -0.56 -13.28 -8.04
N GLU A 54 0.19 -13.44 -6.95
CA GLU A 54 -0.21 -14.32 -5.85
C GLU A 54 -1.29 -13.70 -4.94
N LEU A 55 -1.25 -12.40 -4.67
CA LEU A 55 -2.13 -11.77 -3.67
C LEU A 55 -3.40 -11.14 -4.25
N ALA A 56 -3.41 -10.71 -5.51
CA ALA A 56 -4.58 -10.08 -6.11
C ALA A 56 -5.82 -11.00 -6.19
N PRO A 57 -5.70 -12.29 -6.55
CA PRO A 57 -6.85 -13.20 -6.53
C PRO A 57 -7.44 -13.36 -5.12
N GLU A 58 -6.60 -13.51 -4.10
CA GLU A 58 -7.04 -13.66 -2.70
C GLU A 58 -7.71 -12.38 -2.19
N ALA A 59 -7.17 -11.20 -2.54
CA ALA A 59 -7.83 -9.93 -2.26
C ALA A 59 -9.20 -9.82 -2.94
N LYS A 60 -9.37 -10.38 -4.15
CA LYS A 60 -10.66 -10.36 -4.87
C LYS A 60 -11.72 -11.25 -4.20
N GLU A 61 -11.31 -12.31 -3.54
CA GLU A 61 -12.22 -13.20 -2.79
C GLU A 61 -12.65 -12.57 -1.46
N ASN A 62 -11.83 -11.70 -0.88
CA ASN A 62 -12.07 -11.08 0.43
C ASN A 62 -12.63 -9.65 0.38
N LEU A 63 -12.64 -9.01 -0.79
CA LEU A 63 -13.15 -7.65 -0.99
C LEU A 63 -14.41 -7.65 -1.83
N SER A 64 -15.29 -6.67 -1.59
CA SER A 64 -16.35 -6.35 -2.54
C SER A 64 -15.73 -5.86 -3.87
N PRO A 65 -16.46 -5.94 -4.99
CA PRO A 65 -15.99 -5.38 -6.27
C PRO A 65 -15.63 -3.88 -6.20
N GLU A 66 -16.37 -3.13 -5.39
CA GLU A 66 -16.15 -1.70 -5.13
C GLU A 66 -14.86 -1.49 -4.35
N ALA A 67 -14.66 -2.24 -3.26
CA ALA A 67 -13.44 -2.14 -2.45
C ALA A 67 -12.19 -2.59 -3.20
N TYR A 68 -12.28 -3.66 -3.99
CA TYR A 68 -11.19 -4.09 -4.87
C TYR A 68 -10.83 -3.00 -5.90
N THR A 69 -11.83 -2.32 -6.45
CA THR A 69 -11.61 -1.21 -7.38
C THR A 69 -11.01 0.01 -6.68
N ALA A 70 -11.52 0.37 -5.51
CA ALA A 70 -11.05 1.49 -4.72
C ALA A 70 -9.60 1.32 -4.23
N ALA A 71 -9.19 0.11 -3.82
CA ALA A 71 -7.80 -0.18 -3.46
C ALA A 71 -6.84 -0.02 -4.66
N LYS A 72 -7.23 -0.48 -5.85
CA LYS A 72 -6.48 -0.20 -7.09
C LYS A 72 -6.41 1.30 -7.38
N SER A 73 -7.52 2.01 -7.18
CA SER A 73 -7.56 3.47 -7.37
C SER A 73 -6.67 4.21 -6.39
N ALA A 74 -6.59 3.79 -5.13
CA ALA A 74 -5.67 4.33 -4.14
C ALA A 74 -4.22 4.19 -4.60
N ALA A 75 -3.81 2.98 -5.05
CA ALA A 75 -2.47 2.77 -5.61
C ALA A 75 -2.19 3.67 -6.83
N ALA A 76 -3.15 3.79 -7.75
CA ALA A 76 -2.99 4.59 -8.97
C ALA A 76 -2.88 6.09 -8.69
N VAL A 77 -3.78 6.65 -7.86
CA VAL A 77 -3.75 8.09 -7.55
C VAL A 77 -2.55 8.46 -6.68
N MET A 78 -2.14 7.59 -5.77
CA MET A 78 -0.94 7.80 -4.96
C MET A 78 0.35 7.73 -5.77
N ALA A 79 0.42 6.93 -6.84
CA ALA A 79 1.57 6.95 -7.74
C ALA A 79 1.81 8.35 -8.35
N VAL A 80 0.75 9.09 -8.66
CA VAL A 80 0.83 10.48 -9.13
C VAL A 80 1.14 11.42 -7.96
N ASN A 81 0.32 11.35 -6.91
CA ASN A 81 0.37 12.29 -5.80
C ASN A 81 1.70 12.23 -5.04
N ASN A 82 2.21 11.02 -4.77
CA ASN A 82 3.43 10.85 -4.01
C ASN A 82 4.63 11.43 -4.75
N VAL A 83 4.71 11.28 -6.08
CA VAL A 83 5.78 11.91 -6.87
C VAL A 83 5.65 13.43 -6.84
N PHE A 84 4.45 13.95 -7.12
CA PHE A 84 4.22 15.39 -7.20
C PHE A 84 4.46 16.11 -5.86
N HIS A 85 3.82 15.62 -4.81
CA HIS A 85 3.88 16.25 -3.50
C HIS A 85 5.24 16.07 -2.83
N ARG A 86 5.90 14.91 -2.97
CA ARG A 86 7.29 14.75 -2.50
C ARG A 86 8.21 15.73 -3.20
N THR A 87 8.11 15.85 -4.52
CA THR A 87 8.98 16.76 -5.29
C THR A 87 8.81 18.20 -4.79
N ARG A 88 7.57 18.68 -4.64
CA ARG A 88 7.31 20.02 -4.10
C ARG A 88 7.81 20.21 -2.67
N HIS A 89 7.76 19.16 -1.83
CA HIS A 89 8.25 19.22 -0.47
C HIS A 89 9.79 19.24 -0.39
N LEU A 90 10.49 18.61 -1.34
CA LEU A 90 11.96 18.54 -1.38
C LEU A 90 12.62 19.72 -2.09
N LEU A 91 11.90 20.46 -2.94
CA LEU A 91 12.41 21.66 -3.58
C LEU A 91 12.64 22.77 -2.55
N SER A 92 13.83 23.37 -2.56
CA SER A 92 14.17 24.51 -1.69
C SER A 92 13.48 25.80 -2.10
N ASP A 93 13.04 25.91 -3.36
CA ASP A 93 12.19 27.01 -3.81
C ASP A 93 10.73 26.73 -3.43
N HIS A 94 10.26 27.44 -2.41
CA HIS A 94 8.90 27.29 -1.90
C HIS A 94 7.83 27.96 -2.78
N GLU A 95 8.20 28.72 -3.82
CA GLU A 95 7.23 29.34 -4.74
C GLU A 95 6.45 28.29 -5.55
N TYR A 96 7.02 27.10 -5.78
CA TYR A 96 6.25 25.96 -6.33
C TYR A 96 5.05 25.60 -5.44
N GLY A 97 5.08 25.99 -4.15
CA GLY A 97 4.00 25.96 -3.18
C GLY A 97 2.73 26.73 -3.59
N THR A 98 2.91 27.88 -4.26
CA THR A 98 1.82 28.79 -4.62
C THR A 98 1.18 28.42 -5.95
N LEU A 99 1.88 27.65 -6.79
CA LEU A 99 1.37 27.19 -8.08
C LEU A 99 0.26 26.15 -7.91
N ARG A 100 -0.79 26.33 -8.72
CA ARG A 100 -1.89 25.35 -8.83
C ARG A 100 -1.34 24.04 -9.36
N ALA A 101 -1.67 22.93 -8.68
CA ALA A 101 -1.20 21.60 -9.08
C ALA A 101 -1.70 21.16 -10.47
N GLY A 102 -2.94 21.49 -10.83
CA GLY A 102 -3.52 21.12 -12.14
C GLY A 102 -3.82 19.62 -12.31
N LEU A 103 -3.65 18.81 -11.27
CA LEU A 103 -3.87 17.35 -11.28
C LEU A 103 -5.28 17.00 -10.80
N ARG A 104 -5.91 16.02 -11.45
CA ARG A 104 -7.25 15.53 -11.09
C ARG A 104 -7.13 14.37 -10.10
N MET A 105 -7.87 14.44 -9.00
CA MET A 105 -7.83 13.45 -7.90
C MET A 105 -9.23 13.12 -7.36
N HIS A 106 -10.25 13.11 -8.23
CA HIS A 106 -11.68 12.99 -7.83
C HIS A 106 -11.95 11.79 -6.93
N VAL A 107 -11.25 10.67 -7.15
CA VAL A 107 -11.42 9.44 -6.37
C VAL A 107 -11.12 9.61 -4.87
N ILE A 108 -10.28 10.57 -4.48
CA ILE A 108 -10.01 10.87 -3.06
C ILE A 108 -11.26 11.44 -2.37
N GLY A 109 -12.04 12.25 -3.09
CA GLY A 109 -13.28 12.82 -2.59
C GLY A 109 -14.44 11.83 -2.59
N ASN A 110 -14.48 10.93 -3.59
CA ASN A 110 -15.55 9.97 -3.79
C ASN A 110 -14.95 8.58 -4.11
N PRO A 111 -14.43 7.85 -3.09
CA PRO A 111 -13.71 6.60 -3.31
C PRO A 111 -14.61 5.39 -3.57
N GLY A 112 -15.92 5.50 -3.33
CA GLY A 112 -16.87 4.38 -3.48
C GLY A 112 -16.84 3.38 -2.32
N VAL A 113 -16.05 3.65 -1.29
CA VAL A 113 -15.95 2.91 -0.02
C VAL A 113 -15.90 3.89 1.15
N ASP A 114 -15.82 3.36 2.37
CA ASP A 114 -15.56 4.20 3.55
C ASP A 114 -14.26 5.01 3.36
N LYS A 115 -14.31 6.28 3.74
CA LYS A 115 -13.18 7.18 3.54
C LYS A 115 -11.97 6.77 4.37
N ALA A 116 -12.15 6.29 5.60
CA ALA A 116 -11.05 5.85 6.44
C ALA A 116 -10.29 4.67 5.80
N ASP A 117 -11.00 3.74 5.17
CA ASP A 117 -10.35 2.62 4.46
C ASP A 117 -9.51 3.12 3.28
N PHE A 118 -10.06 4.04 2.45
CA PHE A 118 -9.32 4.59 1.32
C PHE A 118 -8.08 5.41 1.75
N GLU A 119 -8.20 6.17 2.83
CA GLU A 119 -7.09 6.94 3.41
C GLU A 119 -6.02 6.00 4.00
N LEU A 120 -6.42 4.89 4.61
CA LEU A 120 -5.50 3.87 5.14
C LEU A 120 -4.68 3.21 4.02
N TRP A 121 -5.33 2.85 2.92
CA TRP A 121 -4.65 2.29 1.75
C TRP A 121 -3.73 3.32 1.08
N SER A 122 -4.17 4.58 0.99
CA SER A 122 -3.37 5.67 0.44
C SER A 122 -2.13 5.96 1.30
N LEU A 123 -2.25 5.88 2.63
CA LEU A 123 -1.14 5.95 3.57
C LEU A 123 -0.15 4.80 3.36
N ALA A 124 -0.63 3.57 3.24
CA ALA A 124 0.22 2.40 3.03
C ALA A 124 1.01 2.48 1.70
N VAL A 125 0.37 2.93 0.61
CA VAL A 125 1.05 3.18 -0.67
C VAL A 125 2.06 4.33 -0.55
N SER A 126 1.71 5.39 0.17
CA SER A 126 2.61 6.52 0.43
C SER A 126 3.84 6.13 1.24
N ALA A 127 3.74 5.10 2.09
CA ALA A 127 4.87 4.54 2.82
C ALA A 127 5.86 3.85 1.88
N ILE A 128 5.37 3.02 0.94
CA ILE A 128 6.22 2.38 -0.08
C ILE A 128 6.88 3.44 -0.97
N ASN A 129 6.11 4.42 -1.43
CA ASN A 129 6.62 5.43 -2.32
C ASN A 129 7.55 6.42 -1.60
N GLY A 130 7.45 6.59 -0.28
CA GLY A 130 8.29 7.49 0.51
C GLY A 130 7.94 8.97 0.33
N CYS A 131 6.66 9.34 0.51
CA CYS A 131 6.23 10.75 0.45
C CYS A 131 5.77 11.26 1.82
N GLY A 132 6.65 11.97 2.55
CA GLY A 132 6.39 12.45 3.91
C GLY A 132 5.11 13.30 4.05
N VAL A 133 4.91 14.27 3.15
CA VAL A 133 3.70 15.12 3.19
C VAL A 133 2.40 14.36 2.92
N CYS A 134 2.43 13.30 2.10
CA CYS A 134 1.26 12.44 1.91
C CYS A 134 1.01 11.56 3.13
N LEU A 135 2.07 11.02 3.76
CA LEU A 135 1.96 10.26 5.00
C LEU A 135 1.30 11.10 6.09
N ASP A 136 1.79 12.31 6.33
CA ASP A 136 1.21 13.22 7.33
C ASP A 136 -0.24 13.58 7.00
N SER A 137 -0.55 13.86 5.72
CA SER A 137 -1.90 14.22 5.31
C SER A 137 -2.90 13.08 5.53
N HIS A 138 -2.57 11.86 5.11
CA HIS A 138 -3.46 10.70 5.27
C HIS A 138 -3.59 10.29 6.74
N GLU A 139 -2.49 10.32 7.51
CA GLU A 139 -2.52 10.03 8.94
C GLU A 139 -3.44 11.01 9.68
N GLN A 140 -3.33 12.31 9.43
CA GLN A 140 -4.18 13.30 10.07
C GLN A 140 -5.66 13.10 9.77
N VAL A 141 -6.01 12.68 8.54
CA VAL A 141 -7.40 12.37 8.18
C VAL A 141 -7.89 11.13 8.94
N LEU A 142 -7.08 10.07 9.00
CA LEU A 142 -7.38 8.85 9.76
C LEU A 142 -7.57 9.14 11.25
N ARG A 143 -6.68 9.94 11.85
CA ARG A 143 -6.78 10.37 13.25
C ARG A 143 -8.05 11.14 13.52
N LYS A 144 -8.42 12.08 12.64
CA LYS A 144 -9.67 12.86 12.74
C LYS A 144 -10.91 11.98 12.62
N ALA A 145 -10.82 10.88 11.87
CA ALA A 145 -11.87 9.88 11.75
C ALA A 145 -11.91 8.87 12.93
N GLY A 146 -11.02 9.01 13.91
CA GLY A 146 -10.99 8.15 15.11
C GLY A 146 -10.27 6.81 14.91
N VAL A 147 -9.54 6.61 13.81
CA VAL A 147 -8.72 5.40 13.60
C VAL A 147 -7.56 5.39 14.58
N ASP A 148 -7.28 4.27 15.24
CA ASP A 148 -6.20 4.10 16.23
C ASP A 148 -4.79 4.03 15.62
N ARG A 149 -3.77 4.35 16.42
CA ARG A 149 -2.38 4.51 15.90
C ARG A 149 -1.82 3.16 15.50
N GLU A 150 -2.23 2.15 16.24
CA GLU A 150 -1.99 0.75 16.03
C GLU A 150 -2.52 0.31 14.65
N VAL A 151 -3.72 0.75 14.25
CA VAL A 151 -4.27 0.45 12.91
C VAL A 151 -3.45 1.13 11.81
N VAL A 152 -3.07 2.39 12.00
CA VAL A 152 -2.19 3.11 11.06
C VAL A 152 -0.82 2.40 10.96
N GLN A 153 -0.29 1.93 12.08
CA GLN A 153 0.97 1.19 12.14
C GLN A 153 0.90 -0.16 11.45
N GLU A 154 -0.18 -0.93 11.63
CA GLU A 154 -0.38 -2.17 10.90
C GLU A 154 -0.38 -1.95 9.38
N ALA A 155 -0.95 -0.85 8.89
CA ALA A 155 -0.97 -0.54 7.46
C ALA A 155 0.43 -0.35 6.87
N PHE A 156 1.32 0.42 7.53
CA PHE A 156 2.70 0.58 7.04
C PHE A 156 3.61 -0.62 7.37
N LYS A 157 3.28 -1.45 8.37
CA LYS A 157 3.92 -2.76 8.57
C LYS A 157 3.63 -3.69 7.38
N ILE A 158 2.37 -3.81 6.97
CA ILE A 158 1.98 -4.58 5.77
C ILE A 158 2.74 -4.07 4.55
N ALA A 159 2.73 -2.75 4.33
CA ALA A 159 3.41 -2.11 3.21
C ALA A 159 4.91 -2.44 3.16
N SER A 160 5.58 -2.39 4.32
CA SER A 160 7.01 -2.67 4.45
C SER A 160 7.34 -4.14 4.15
N VAL A 161 6.54 -5.07 4.66
CA VAL A 161 6.71 -6.52 4.41
C VAL A 161 6.46 -6.87 2.96
N ILE A 162 5.38 -6.35 2.37
CA ILE A 162 5.05 -6.60 0.95
C ILE A 162 6.14 -6.05 0.03
N GLN A 163 6.68 -4.87 0.32
CA GLN A 163 7.80 -4.31 -0.43
C GLN A 163 9.04 -5.20 -0.34
N ALA A 164 9.40 -5.66 0.87
CA ALA A 164 10.58 -6.49 1.07
C ALA A 164 10.45 -7.86 0.39
N VAL A 165 9.28 -8.50 0.48
CA VAL A 165 8.99 -9.77 -0.21
C VAL A 165 9.08 -9.58 -1.72
N GLY A 166 8.48 -8.52 -2.27
CA GLY A 166 8.54 -8.24 -3.70
C GLY A 166 9.96 -8.06 -4.22
N VAL A 167 10.75 -7.19 -3.59
CA VAL A 167 12.15 -6.96 -3.98
C VAL A 167 12.98 -8.24 -3.91
N THR A 168 12.80 -9.05 -2.86
CA THR A 168 13.55 -10.29 -2.67
C THR A 168 13.22 -11.30 -3.77
N LEU A 169 11.93 -11.55 -4.03
CA LEU A 169 11.51 -12.55 -5.00
C LEU A 169 11.79 -12.12 -6.45
N ASP A 170 11.69 -10.83 -6.75
CA ASP A 170 12.05 -10.31 -8.08
C ASP A 170 13.56 -10.50 -8.34
N ALA A 171 14.40 -10.30 -7.32
CA ALA A 171 15.84 -10.55 -7.43
C ALA A 171 16.14 -12.04 -7.63
N GLU A 172 15.54 -12.93 -6.84
CA GLU A 172 15.71 -14.39 -7.00
C GLU A 172 15.24 -14.89 -8.36
N ALA A 173 14.15 -14.32 -8.89
CA ALA A 173 13.66 -14.69 -10.22
C ALA A 173 14.68 -14.38 -11.33
N VAL A 174 15.47 -13.32 -11.18
CA VAL A 174 16.53 -12.95 -12.13
C VAL A 174 17.81 -13.76 -11.89
N LEU A 175 18.14 -14.08 -10.64
CA LEU A 175 19.35 -14.83 -10.28
C LEU A 175 19.24 -16.35 -10.55
N ALA A 176 18.02 -16.88 -10.65
CA ALA A 176 17.74 -18.27 -10.98
C ALA A 176 17.78 -18.55 -12.49
N GLU A 177 17.83 -17.52 -13.34
CA GLU A 177 18.10 -17.60 -14.78
C GLU A 177 19.61 -17.62 -15.08
#